data_AF-A0A853JSZ3-F1
#
_entry.id   AF-A0A853JSZ3-F1
#
_cell.length_a   1.000
_cell.length_b   1.000
_cell.length_c   1.000
_cell.angle_alpha   90.00
_cell.angle_beta   90.00
_cell.angle_gamma   90.00
#
_symmetry.space_group_name_H-M   'P 1'
#
loop_
_entity.id
_entity.type
_entity.pdbx_description
1 polymer ?
#
loop_
_entity_poly.entity_id
_entity_poly.type
_entity_poly.pdbx_seq_one_letter_code
_entity_poly.pdbx_strand_id
1 'polypeptide(L)'
;MKLQANKAYVIMAQEKTLALGIENGSAENGALIKLQEASQTGADSQKWTVKYVDGEWFKLINKHSGKALDLCMLGTVNGTWVQQWESVDTDSQLWTLEETAEGSCLIRSQRAGIYLDIAMGAAVPGAQMQIWEKTGSANQVWHFSPTQLDEAVKPDEKAASEAAPRKKKPREKPLRKKNSFIWS
;
A
#
# COMPACT_ATOMS: atom_id res chain seq x y z
N MET A 1 9.72 17.27 7.88
CA MET A 1 8.79 16.14 7.82
C MET A 1 9.31 15.01 8.68
N LYS A 2 8.53 14.57 9.66
CA LYS A 2 8.84 13.40 10.49
C LYS A 2 7.85 12.28 10.18
N LEU A 3 8.34 11.15 9.66
CA LEU A 3 7.51 9.97 9.43
C LEU A 3 7.27 9.23 10.75
N GLN A 4 6.13 8.56 10.86
CA GLN A 4 5.79 7.73 12.01
C GLN A 4 6.33 6.32 11.78
N ALA A 5 7.07 5.80 12.75
CA ALA A 5 7.61 4.44 12.70
C ALA A 5 6.48 3.41 12.58
N ASN A 6 6.70 2.39 11.75
CA ASN A 6 5.77 1.29 11.47
C ASN A 6 4.42 1.72 10.89
N LYS A 7 4.31 2.96 10.40
CA LYS A 7 3.13 3.42 9.67
C LYS A 7 3.30 3.21 8.18
N ALA A 8 2.21 2.83 7.53
CA ALA A 8 2.14 2.72 6.08
C ALA A 8 1.77 4.05 5.41
N TYR A 9 2.39 4.30 4.27
CA TYR A 9 2.20 5.49 3.45
C TYR A 9 2.01 5.11 1.99
N VAL A 10 1.25 5.91 1.26
CA VAL A 10 1.35 6.00 -0.19
C VAL A 10 2.37 7.07 -0.52
N ILE A 11 3.41 6.72 -1.27
CA ILE A 11 4.50 7.63 -1.66
C ILE A 11 4.18 8.16 -3.05
N MET A 12 3.78 9.43 -3.13
CA MET A 12 3.25 10.05 -4.34
C MET A 12 4.28 10.96 -4.99
N ALA A 13 4.27 11.03 -6.32
CA ALA A 13 5.02 12.03 -7.08
C ALA A 13 4.48 13.46 -6.83
N GLN A 14 5.20 14.48 -7.32
CA GLN A 14 4.91 15.90 -7.11
C GLN A 14 3.43 16.30 -7.30
N GLU A 15 2.78 15.84 -8.39
CA GLU A 15 1.38 16.19 -8.69
C GLU A 15 0.35 15.39 -7.87
N LYS A 16 0.82 14.43 -7.06
CA LYS A 16 0.01 13.62 -6.14
C LYS A 16 -1.11 12.79 -6.80
N THR A 17 -1.05 12.62 -8.12
CA THR A 17 -1.93 11.73 -8.89
C THR A 17 -1.33 10.35 -9.09
N LEU A 18 0.00 10.24 -9.06
CA LEU A 18 0.73 8.99 -9.24
C LEU A 18 1.53 8.63 -7.99
N ALA A 19 1.65 7.32 -7.72
CA ALA A 19 2.36 6.77 -6.58
C ALA A 19 3.29 5.61 -6.94
N LEU A 20 4.28 5.37 -6.09
CA LEU A 20 5.12 4.18 -6.14
C LEU A 20 4.27 2.93 -5.89
N GLY A 21 4.22 2.04 -6.87
CA GLY A 21 3.64 0.71 -6.75
C GLY A 21 4.58 -0.37 -7.28
N ILE A 22 4.38 -1.60 -6.80
CA ILE A 22 5.04 -2.77 -7.39
C ILE A 22 4.42 -3.07 -8.75
N GLU A 23 5.26 -3.29 -9.76
CA GLU A 23 4.85 -3.75 -11.08
C GLU A 23 3.91 -4.97 -10.97
N ASN A 24 2.72 -4.84 -11.57
CA ASN A 24 1.66 -5.85 -11.56
C ASN A 24 1.26 -6.36 -10.16
N GLY A 25 1.61 -5.64 -9.09
CA GLY A 25 1.40 -6.09 -7.72
C GLY A 25 2.18 -7.35 -7.36
N SER A 26 3.26 -7.67 -8.07
CA SER A 26 4.04 -8.89 -7.85
C SER A 26 4.55 -9.01 -6.40
N ALA A 27 4.67 -10.23 -5.89
CA ALA A 27 5.33 -10.51 -4.61
C ALA A 27 6.78 -11.01 -4.79
N GLU A 28 7.25 -11.14 -6.04
CA GLU A 28 8.55 -11.73 -6.35
C GLU A 28 9.71 -10.74 -6.14
N ASN A 29 10.88 -11.29 -5.80
CA ASN A 29 12.13 -10.55 -5.84
C ASN A 29 12.40 -10.02 -7.25
N GLY A 30 12.93 -8.81 -7.35
CA GLY A 30 13.27 -8.18 -8.62
C GLY A 30 12.08 -7.54 -9.35
N ALA A 31 10.87 -7.61 -8.80
CA ALA A 31 9.76 -6.84 -9.36
C ALA A 31 10.07 -5.34 -9.29
N LEU A 32 9.89 -4.65 -10.41
CA LEU A 32 10.27 -3.26 -10.56
C LEU A 32 9.28 -2.34 -9.86
N ILE A 33 9.78 -1.17 -9.46
CA ILE A 33 8.95 -0.11 -8.90
C ILE A 33 8.52 0.82 -10.03
N LYS A 34 7.22 1.06 -10.13
CA LYS A 34 6.64 1.90 -11.18
C LYS A 34 5.67 2.92 -10.60
N LEU A 35 5.48 4.03 -11.31
CA LEU A 35 4.35 4.92 -11.05
C LEU A 35 3.05 4.27 -11.49
N GLN A 36 2.03 4.43 -10.66
CA GLN A 36 0.67 3.98 -10.91
C GLN A 36 -0.29 5.06 -10.42
N GLU A 37 -1.52 5.06 -10.91
CA GLU A 37 -2.58 5.92 -10.35
C GLU A 37 -2.66 5.73 -8.84
N ALA A 38 -2.52 6.83 -8.11
CA ALA A 38 -2.45 6.82 -6.66
C ALA A 38 -3.80 6.46 -6.08
N SER A 39 -3.82 5.46 -5.20
CA SER A 39 -5.03 5.10 -4.46
C SER A 39 -4.72 4.86 -3.00
N GLN A 40 -5.21 5.77 -2.14
CA GLN A 40 -5.02 5.69 -0.69
C GLN A 40 -5.78 4.51 -0.04
N THR A 41 -6.90 4.10 -0.65
CA THR A 41 -7.67 2.90 -0.31
C THR A 41 -7.34 1.71 -1.23
N GLY A 42 -6.36 1.89 -2.12
CA GLY A 42 -6.03 0.95 -3.19
C GLY A 42 -5.24 -0.26 -2.72
N ALA A 43 -4.67 -0.96 -3.71
CA ALA A 43 -3.92 -2.19 -3.50
C ALA A 43 -2.77 -1.99 -2.50
N ASP A 44 -2.58 -2.97 -1.61
CA ASP A 44 -1.48 -2.95 -0.64
C ASP A 44 -0.09 -2.91 -1.30
N SER A 45 0.01 -3.20 -2.60
CA SER A 45 1.22 -3.06 -3.41
C SER A 45 1.68 -1.62 -3.63
N GLN A 46 0.85 -0.62 -3.33
CA GLN A 46 1.21 0.82 -3.33
C GLN A 46 1.47 1.37 -1.92
N LYS A 47 1.37 0.54 -0.88
CA LYS A 47 1.50 0.96 0.52
C LYS A 47 2.88 0.54 1.05
N TRP A 48 3.59 1.49 1.64
CA TRP A 48 4.97 1.33 2.10
C TRP A 48 5.07 1.66 3.58
N THR A 49 5.44 0.67 4.38
CA THR A 49 5.68 0.79 5.82
C THR A 49 7.08 1.33 6.08
N VAL A 50 7.18 2.38 6.89
CA VAL A 50 8.47 2.98 7.26
C VAL A 50 9.02 2.26 8.49
N LYS A 51 10.13 1.53 8.32
CA LYS A 51 10.81 0.84 9.41
C LYS A 51 12.19 1.45 9.63
N TYR A 52 12.31 2.29 10.66
CA TYR A 52 13.60 2.85 11.07
C TYR A 52 14.57 1.75 11.50
N VAL A 53 15.83 1.91 11.13
CA VAL A 53 16.92 0.98 11.41
C VAL A 53 17.89 1.62 12.40
N ASP A 54 18.44 2.79 12.07
CA ASP A 54 19.32 3.56 12.93
C ASP A 54 19.24 5.05 12.58
N GLY A 55 19.10 5.90 13.61
CA GLY A 55 18.94 7.35 13.45
C GLY A 55 17.84 7.73 12.44
N GLU A 56 18.25 8.38 11.36
CA GLU A 56 17.38 8.82 10.26
C GLU A 56 17.14 7.75 9.19
N TRP A 57 17.92 6.68 9.17
CA TRP A 57 17.87 5.66 8.13
C TRP A 57 16.73 4.69 8.36
N PHE A 58 15.95 4.44 7.32
CA PHE A 58 14.82 3.51 7.35
C PHE A 58 14.77 2.63 6.09
N LYS A 59 14.09 1.50 6.22
CA LYS A 59 13.61 0.68 5.09
C LYS A 59 12.19 1.09 4.75
N LEU A 60 11.85 1.02 3.47
CA LEU A 60 10.47 1.11 2.97
C LEU A 60 9.98 -0.30 2.64
N ILE A 61 9.12 -0.86 3.48
CA ILE A 61 8.63 -2.24 3.36
C ILE A 61 7.25 -2.23 2.70
N ASN A 62 7.14 -2.86 1.54
CA ASN A 62 5.87 -2.99 0.84
C ASN A 62 4.87 -3.83 1.66
N LYS A 63 3.65 -3.32 1.83
CA LYS A 63 2.63 -3.97 2.66
C LYS A 63 2.13 -5.28 2.05
N HIS A 64 2.08 -5.39 0.72
CA HIS A 64 1.61 -6.60 0.03
C HIS A 64 2.62 -7.75 0.12
N SER A 65 3.91 -7.48 -0.16
CA SER A 65 4.92 -8.54 -0.28
C SER A 65 5.81 -8.73 0.94
N GLY A 66 5.83 -7.77 1.87
CA GLY A 66 6.79 -7.73 2.99
C GLY A 66 8.24 -7.43 2.57
N LYS A 67 8.47 -7.09 1.31
CA LYS A 67 9.80 -6.83 0.73
C LYS A 67 10.19 -5.35 0.79
N ALA A 68 11.48 -5.07 0.76
CA ALA A 68 12.01 -3.72 0.87
C ALA A 68 12.22 -3.07 -0.50
N LEU A 69 12.10 -1.74 -0.55
CA LEU A 69 12.58 -0.91 -1.67
C LEU A 69 14.12 -1.01 -1.76
N ASP A 70 14.62 -1.51 -2.88
CA ASP A 70 16.02 -1.96 -3.03
C ASP A 70 16.65 -1.45 -4.32
N LEU A 71 17.95 -1.12 -4.26
CA LEU A 71 18.76 -0.83 -5.44
C LEU A 71 19.19 -2.13 -6.13
N CYS A 72 18.79 -2.26 -7.40
CA CYS A 72 19.11 -3.45 -8.19
C CYS A 72 20.62 -3.70 -8.23
N MET A 73 21.02 -4.93 -7.92
CA MET A 73 22.41 -5.39 -7.90
C MET A 73 23.36 -4.51 -7.06
N LEU A 74 22.86 -3.87 -5.99
CA LEU A 74 23.65 -2.97 -5.13
C LEU A 74 24.25 -1.77 -5.89
N GLY A 75 23.69 -1.40 -7.05
CA GLY A 75 24.22 -0.36 -7.92
C GLY A 75 24.20 1.03 -7.30
N THR A 76 25.11 1.90 -7.72
CA THR A 76 25.27 3.26 -7.15
C THR A 76 25.32 4.37 -8.19
N VAL A 77 25.22 4.03 -9.47
CA VAL A 77 25.36 4.97 -10.58
C VAL A 77 23.99 5.50 -11.00
N ASN A 78 23.99 6.68 -11.63
CA ASN A 78 22.80 7.22 -12.30
C ASN A 78 22.17 6.17 -13.22
N GLY A 79 20.86 6.00 -13.12
CA GLY A 79 20.12 5.01 -13.89
C GLY A 79 20.08 3.62 -13.27
N THR A 80 20.67 3.41 -12.08
CA THR A 80 20.46 2.15 -11.34
C THR A 80 18.98 2.01 -11.03
N TRP A 81 18.39 0.89 -11.48
CA TRP A 81 16.98 0.60 -11.26
C TRP A 81 16.65 0.32 -9.80
N VAL A 82 15.44 0.69 -9.41
CA VAL A 82 14.87 0.35 -8.10
C VAL A 82 13.86 -0.79 -8.25
N GLN A 83 13.96 -1.77 -7.37
CA GLN A 83 13.16 -2.99 -7.34
C GLN A 83 12.63 -3.23 -5.92
N GLN A 84 11.79 -4.24 -5.75
CA GLN A 84 11.63 -4.87 -4.45
C GLN A 84 12.56 -6.07 -4.29
N TRP A 85 13.04 -6.28 -3.08
CA TRP A 85 13.79 -7.48 -2.73
C TRP A 85 13.51 -7.90 -1.29
N GLU A 86 13.74 -9.17 -0.98
CA GLU A 86 13.72 -9.68 0.39
C GLU A 86 14.43 -8.71 1.35
N SER A 87 13.78 -8.41 2.47
CA SER A 87 14.34 -7.46 3.43
C SER A 87 15.54 -8.08 4.14
N VAL A 88 16.73 -7.61 3.80
CA VAL A 88 18.01 -8.07 4.35
C VAL A 88 18.81 -6.87 4.86
N ASP A 89 19.82 -7.11 5.68
CA ASP A 89 20.60 -6.04 6.29
C ASP A 89 21.70 -5.57 5.35
N THR A 90 21.29 -4.77 4.38
CA THR A 90 22.11 -4.13 3.34
C THR A 90 21.76 -2.65 3.25
N ASP A 91 22.76 -1.83 2.91
CA ASP A 91 22.60 -0.38 2.67
C ASP A 91 21.86 -0.06 1.36
N SER A 92 21.73 -1.02 0.43
CA SER A 92 20.92 -0.87 -0.79
C SER A 92 19.42 -0.72 -0.51
N GLN A 93 18.99 -1.06 0.72
CA GLN A 93 17.61 -0.97 1.18
C GLN A 93 17.39 0.17 2.18
N LEU A 94 18.43 0.97 2.44
CA LEU A 94 18.38 2.06 3.41
C LEU A 94 18.24 3.40 2.73
N TRP A 95 17.28 4.16 3.23
CA TRP A 95 16.86 5.45 2.68
C TRP A 95 16.77 6.47 3.82
N THR A 96 17.05 7.73 3.50
CA THR A 96 16.73 8.88 4.35
C THR A 96 15.92 9.89 3.55
N LEU A 97 15.34 10.87 4.24
CA LEU A 97 14.62 11.97 3.64
C LEU A 97 15.44 13.25 3.71
N GLU A 98 15.48 13.98 2.60
CA GLU A 98 15.92 15.36 2.58
C GLU A 98 14.71 16.26 2.34
N GLU A 99 14.40 17.13 3.30
CA GLU A 99 13.24 18.02 3.20
C GLU A 99 13.45 19.09 2.12
N THR A 100 12.38 19.40 1.38
CA THR A 100 12.37 20.49 0.40
C THR A 100 11.43 21.61 0.87
N ALA A 101 10.45 22.01 0.06
CA ALA A 101 9.38 22.91 0.49
C ALA A 101 8.40 22.20 1.46
N GLU A 102 7.54 22.96 2.13
CA GLU A 102 6.64 22.43 3.16
C GLU A 102 5.76 21.28 2.65
N GLY A 103 6.04 20.07 3.16
CA GLY A 103 5.28 18.85 2.90
C GLY A 103 5.81 17.96 1.76
N SER A 104 6.95 18.29 1.15
CA SER A 104 7.67 17.47 0.17
C SER A 104 9.07 17.09 0.64
N CYS A 105 9.63 16.05 0.03
CA CYS A 105 11.00 15.61 0.28
C CYS A 105 11.65 14.98 -0.95
N LEU A 106 12.96 14.87 -0.92
CA LEU A 106 13.72 13.91 -1.72
C LEU A 106 13.95 12.63 -0.89
N ILE A 107 14.05 11.50 -1.56
CA ILE A 107 14.37 10.20 -0.93
C ILE A 107 15.79 9.85 -1.35
N ARG A 108 16.73 9.82 -0.41
CA ARG A 108 18.17 9.62 -0.67
C ARG A 108 18.59 8.21 -0.26
N SER A 109 19.27 7.50 -1.15
CA SER A 109 19.88 6.20 -0.83
C SER A 109 21.07 6.36 0.10
N GLN A 110 21.17 5.52 1.13
CA GLN A 110 22.36 5.44 1.98
C GLN A 110 23.58 4.98 1.18
N ARG A 111 23.42 3.90 0.41
CA ARG A 111 24.51 3.27 -0.35
C ARG A 111 25.08 4.19 -1.44
N ALA A 112 24.20 4.77 -2.24
CA ALA A 112 24.63 5.52 -3.42
C ALA A 112 24.83 7.02 -3.13
N GLY A 113 24.21 7.55 -2.06
CA GLY A 113 24.24 8.97 -1.74
C GLY A 113 23.45 9.86 -2.72
N ILE A 114 22.74 9.27 -3.68
CA ILE A 114 21.89 9.94 -4.70
C ILE A 114 20.42 9.53 -4.54
N TYR A 115 19.52 10.09 -5.35
CA TYR A 115 18.10 10.22 -5.02
C TYR A 115 17.21 9.33 -5.88
N LEU A 116 16.11 8.87 -5.29
CA LEU A 116 15.02 8.21 -6.01
C LEU A 116 14.44 9.17 -7.06
N ASP A 117 14.30 8.67 -8.27
CA ASP A 117 14.06 9.45 -9.47
C ASP A 117 13.09 8.72 -10.42
N ILE A 118 12.15 9.45 -11.01
CA ILE A 118 11.32 8.94 -12.10
C ILE A 118 12.14 8.97 -13.39
N ALA A 119 12.38 7.80 -13.97
CA ALA A 119 13.20 7.68 -15.17
C ALA A 119 12.65 8.50 -16.33
N MET A 120 13.57 9.14 -17.08
CA MET A 120 13.27 10.06 -18.18
C MET A 120 12.49 11.33 -17.76
N GLY A 121 12.30 11.57 -16.47
CA GLY A 121 11.65 12.78 -15.94
C GLY A 121 10.14 12.86 -16.18
N ALA A 122 9.51 11.80 -16.72
CA ALA A 122 8.10 11.80 -17.10
C ALA A 122 7.24 11.10 -16.05
N ALA A 123 6.44 11.87 -15.31
CA ALA A 123 5.46 11.34 -14.36
C ALA A 123 4.22 10.80 -15.10
N VAL A 124 4.36 9.61 -15.70
CA VAL A 124 3.27 8.88 -16.38
C VAL A 124 3.07 7.50 -15.76
N PRO A 125 1.84 6.92 -15.81
CA PRO A 125 1.63 5.55 -15.38
C PRO A 125 2.59 4.58 -16.08
N GLY A 126 3.18 3.68 -15.30
CA GLY A 126 4.17 2.71 -15.76
C GLY A 126 5.61 3.21 -15.81
N ALA A 127 5.86 4.51 -15.59
CA ALA A 127 7.22 5.04 -15.51
C ALA A 127 8.00 4.33 -14.38
N GLN A 128 9.22 3.90 -14.69
CA GLN A 128 10.04 3.10 -13.78
C GLN A 128 10.90 3.99 -12.87
N MET A 129 11.12 3.53 -11.64
CA MET A 129 11.98 4.22 -10.68
C MET A 129 13.45 3.83 -10.87
N GLN A 130 14.31 4.84 -10.81
CA GLN A 130 15.76 4.71 -10.80
C GLN A 130 16.33 5.54 -9.65
N ILE A 131 17.66 5.54 -9.51
CA ILE A 131 18.37 6.59 -8.77
C ILE A 131 19.15 7.50 -9.72
N TRP A 132 19.20 8.78 -9.37
CA TRP A 132 19.91 9.80 -10.13
C TRP A 132 20.45 10.88 -9.19
N GLU A 133 21.54 11.54 -9.60
CA GLU A 133 22.07 12.72 -8.90
C GLU A 133 21.00 13.81 -8.70
N LYS A 134 21.21 14.70 -7.73
CA LYS A 134 20.22 15.74 -7.41
C LYS A 134 20.05 16.70 -8.58
N THR A 135 18.85 16.76 -9.16
CA THR A 135 18.55 17.65 -10.30
C THR A 135 17.75 18.89 -9.90
N GLY A 136 17.08 18.85 -8.73
CA GLY A 136 16.11 19.88 -8.34
C GLY A 136 14.81 19.88 -9.16
N SER A 137 14.62 18.86 -10.00
CA SER A 137 13.43 18.71 -10.84
C SER A 137 12.31 17.96 -10.12
N ALA A 138 11.07 18.18 -10.56
CA ALA A 138 9.87 17.60 -9.95
C ALA A 138 9.86 16.05 -9.94
N ASN A 139 10.67 15.42 -10.81
CA ASN A 139 10.76 13.96 -10.91
C ASN A 139 11.53 13.29 -9.76
N GLN A 140 12.06 14.07 -8.81
CA GLN A 140 12.71 13.59 -7.59
C GLN A 140 11.96 14.02 -6.32
N VAL A 141 10.81 14.70 -6.47
CA VAL A 141 10.06 15.25 -5.34
C VAL A 141 8.89 14.35 -5.00
N TRP A 142 8.82 13.98 -3.72
CA TRP A 142 7.91 12.97 -3.20
C TRP A 142 7.06 13.53 -2.05
N HIS A 143 5.85 12.99 -1.94
CA HIS A 143 4.92 13.26 -0.86
C HIS A 143 4.52 11.94 -0.18
N PHE A 144 4.70 11.89 1.14
CA PHE A 144 4.26 10.75 1.95
C PHE A 144 2.85 11.03 2.47
N SER A 145 1.86 10.35 1.89
CA SER A 145 0.49 10.40 2.38
C SER A 145 0.22 9.21 3.29
N PRO A 146 -0.12 9.43 4.58
CA PRO A 146 -0.54 8.34 5.44
C PRO A 146 -1.65 7.55 4.78
N THR A 147 -1.56 6.22 4.75
CA THR A 147 -2.72 5.43 4.37
C THR A 147 -3.83 5.76 5.36
N GLN A 148 -5.05 5.96 4.88
CA GLN A 148 -6.21 5.89 5.78
C GLN A 148 -6.07 4.54 6.50
N LEU A 149 -6.20 4.54 7.83
CA LEU A 149 -6.30 3.27 8.54
C LEU A 149 -7.35 2.47 7.77
N ASP A 150 -7.06 1.22 7.43
CA ASP A 150 -8.13 0.30 7.05
C ASP A 150 -9.04 0.35 8.29
N GLU A 151 -10.10 1.16 8.26
CA GLU A 151 -11.12 1.11 9.29
C GLU A 151 -11.56 -0.33 9.23
N ALA A 152 -11.15 -1.11 10.24
CA ALA A 152 -11.63 -2.46 10.43
C ALA A 152 -13.14 -2.36 10.21
N VAL A 153 -13.64 -3.08 9.20
CA VAL A 153 -15.08 -3.24 9.00
C VAL A 153 -15.61 -3.62 10.37
N LYS A 154 -16.25 -2.65 11.05
CA LYS A 154 -16.99 -2.93 12.26
C LYS A 154 -18.00 -4.00 11.84
N PRO A 155 -18.14 -5.12 12.55
CA PRO A 155 -19.14 -6.11 12.17
C PRO A 155 -20.48 -5.39 12.03
N ASP A 156 -21.01 -5.40 10.81
CA ASP A 156 -22.14 -4.58 10.39
C ASP A 156 -23.30 -4.73 11.38
N GLU A 157 -23.62 -3.65 12.09
CA GLU A 157 -24.91 -3.45 12.74
C GLU A 157 -25.96 -3.14 11.66
N LYS A 158 -26.10 -4.03 10.68
CA LYS A 158 -27.08 -3.96 9.60
C LYS A 158 -27.69 -5.34 9.32
N ALA A 159 -28.13 -5.98 10.39
CA ALA A 159 -29.02 -7.15 10.35
C ALA A 159 -30.16 -6.98 11.36
N ALA A 160 -30.84 -5.82 11.34
CA ALA A 160 -32.06 -5.60 12.13
C ALA A 160 -32.99 -4.57 11.49
N SER A 161 -33.24 -4.67 10.17
CA SER A 161 -34.38 -3.96 9.57
C SER A 161 -35.00 -4.72 8.39
N GLU A 162 -35.20 -6.03 8.52
CA GLU A 162 -36.10 -6.76 7.61
C GLU A 162 -36.69 -8.00 8.28
N ALA A 163 -37.47 -7.79 9.33
CA ALA A 163 -38.37 -8.82 9.87
C ALA A 163 -39.62 -8.16 10.48
N ALA A 164 -40.49 -7.58 9.64
CA ALA A 164 -41.87 -7.30 10.04
C ALA A 164 -42.66 -8.62 10.11
N PRO A 165 -43.57 -8.79 11.08
CA PRO A 165 -44.14 -10.09 11.44
C PRO A 165 -45.19 -10.55 10.43
N ARG A 166 -45.09 -11.81 9.97
CA ARG A 166 -46.20 -12.48 9.27
C ARG A 166 -47.41 -12.58 10.20
N LYS A 167 -48.48 -11.86 9.83
CA LYS A 167 -49.82 -11.96 10.43
C LYS A 167 -50.28 -13.42 10.46
N LYS A 168 -50.51 -13.98 11.65
CA LYS A 168 -51.15 -15.29 11.83
C LYS A 168 -52.60 -15.18 11.34
N LYS A 169 -52.96 -15.92 10.29
CA LYS A 169 -54.37 -16.13 9.90
C LYS A 169 -55.11 -16.87 11.04
N PRO A 170 -56.37 -16.53 11.35
CA PRO A 170 -57.14 -17.20 12.41
C PRO A 170 -57.40 -18.68 12.09
N ARG A 171 -57.39 -19.52 13.13
CA ARG A 171 -57.79 -20.93 13.10
C ARG A 171 -59.26 -21.09 12.72
N GLU A 172 -59.53 -21.80 11.64
CA GLU A 172 -60.82 -22.48 11.45
C GLU A 172 -60.73 -23.88 12.08
N LYS A 173 -61.65 -24.19 13.02
CA LYS A 173 -61.96 -25.57 13.41
C LYS A 173 -63.18 -26.00 12.60
N PRO A 174 -63.22 -27.25 12.10
CA PRO A 174 -64.38 -28.04 12.51
C PRO A 174 -64.15 -29.55 12.75
N LEU A 175 -64.93 -30.02 13.73
CA LEU A 175 -65.64 -31.30 13.87
C LEU A 175 -64.88 -32.66 13.94
N ARG A 176 -65.01 -33.26 15.13
CA ARG A 176 -64.78 -34.67 15.49
C ARG A 176 -65.43 -35.65 14.50
N LYS A 177 -64.71 -36.73 14.13
CA LYS A 177 -65.28 -38.09 14.05
C LYS A 177 -64.30 -39.13 14.60
N LYS A 178 -64.90 -40.17 15.17
CA LYS A 178 -64.38 -41.17 16.10
C LYS A 178 -63.69 -42.35 15.39
N ASN A 179 -62.87 -43.04 16.18
CA ASN A 179 -62.77 -44.50 16.34
C ASN A 179 -61.72 -45.35 15.55
N SER A 180 -60.92 -46.03 16.38
CA SER A 180 -60.53 -47.46 16.35
C SER A 180 -59.22 -47.89 15.64
N PHE A 181 -58.22 -48.29 16.46
CA PHE A 181 -57.61 -49.65 16.58
C PHE A 181 -57.62 -50.54 15.30
N ILE A 182 -56.58 -51.28 14.85
CA ILE A 182 -55.57 -52.19 15.46
C ILE A 182 -54.40 -52.39 14.44
N TRP A 183 -53.25 -52.89 14.92
CA TRP A 183 -52.06 -53.37 14.18
C TRP A 183 -52.28 -54.62 13.32
N SER A 184 -51.52 -54.73 12.23
CA SER A 184 -50.62 -55.86 11.91
C SER A 184 -49.81 -55.54 10.66
#